data_AF-A0A4P6D9I7-F1
#
_entry.id   AF-A0A4P6D9I7-F1
#
_cell.length_a   1.000
_cell.length_b   1.000
_cell.length_c   1.000
_cell.angle_alpha   90.00
_cell.angle_beta   90.00
_cell.angle_gamma   90.00
#
_symmetry.space_group_name_H-M   'P 1'
#
loop_
_entity.id
_entity.type
_entity.pdbx_description
1 polymer ?
#
loop_
_entity_poly.entity_id
_entity_poly.type
_entity_poly.pdbx_seq_one_letter_code
_entity_poly.pdbx_strand_id
1 'polypeptide(L)'
;MISFKERTNKEIQRRLALGWQKYWSLKDIMKGNFGIAAKKHIFESCILPVVSYGCQTWSLTAAEKRKINVWQHSVERSMTGIKKIYKIRCTEIRKKTGLRDALLTINKLKWDWTGHLMRKTDERWSLTATEWTPYNLKRRRGRQPKRWADFFRQEVGPHWTKVARDRDVWRRKWKELAADSASQ
;
A
#
# COMPACT_ATOMS: atom_id res chain seq x y z
N MET A 1 -18.92 -16.01 -11.83
CA MET A 1 -19.36 -15.39 -10.57
C MET A 1 -18.17 -14.87 -9.77
N ILE A 2 -18.07 -13.56 -9.55
CA ILE A 2 -17.03 -12.97 -8.69
C ILE A 2 -17.41 -13.29 -7.23
N SER A 3 -16.65 -14.17 -6.58
CA SER A 3 -16.88 -14.53 -5.19
C SER A 3 -16.80 -13.30 -4.26
N PHE A 4 -17.86 -13.05 -3.48
CA PHE A 4 -17.92 -11.98 -2.47
C PHE A 4 -17.05 -12.24 -1.22
N LYS A 5 -16.41 -13.42 -1.14
CA LYS A 5 -15.47 -13.80 -0.07
C LYS A 5 -14.04 -13.43 -0.49
N GLU A 6 -13.31 -12.75 0.39
CA GLU A 6 -11.87 -12.44 0.27
C GLU A 6 -11.44 -11.63 -0.97
N ARG A 7 -12.33 -10.79 -1.52
CA ARG A 7 -12.06 -9.98 -2.72
C ARG A 7 -10.77 -9.17 -2.63
N THR A 8 -10.54 -8.49 -1.50
CA THR A 8 -9.33 -7.67 -1.27
C THR A 8 -8.06 -8.52 -1.30
N ASN A 9 -8.09 -9.70 -0.68
CA ASN A 9 -6.92 -10.58 -0.61
C ASN A 9 -6.54 -11.12 -1.99
N LYS A 10 -7.54 -11.59 -2.75
CA LYS A 10 -7.36 -12.07 -4.12
C LYS A 10 -6.84 -10.99 -5.05
N GLU A 11 -7.36 -9.77 -4.93
CA GLU A 11 -6.87 -8.64 -5.73
C GLU A 11 -5.43 -8.29 -5.38
N ILE A 12 -5.06 -8.24 -4.10
CA ILE A 12 -3.67 -7.99 -3.68
C ILE A 12 -2.75 -9.08 -4.24
N GLN A 13 -3.11 -10.36 -4.10
CA GLN A 13 -2.31 -11.45 -4.64
C GLN A 13 -2.15 -11.35 -6.15
N ARG A 14 -3.23 -11.01 -6.88
CA ARG A 14 -3.19 -10.77 -8.33
C ARG A 14 -2.23 -9.62 -8.66
N ARG A 15 -2.27 -8.51 -7.94
CA ARG A 15 -1.37 -7.35 -8.16
C ARG A 15 0.09 -7.69 -7.89
N LEU A 16 0.37 -8.45 -6.82
CA LEU A 16 1.72 -8.92 -6.51
C LEU A 16 2.23 -9.88 -7.59
N ALA A 17 1.36 -10.75 -8.13
CA ALA A 17 1.71 -11.63 -9.25
C ALA A 17 1.99 -10.83 -10.53
N LEU A 18 1.17 -9.82 -10.86
CA LEU A 18 1.42 -8.92 -11.99
C LEU A 18 2.72 -8.12 -11.81
N GLY A 19 3.01 -7.67 -10.59
CA GLY A 19 4.28 -7.03 -10.26
C GLY A 19 5.48 -7.94 -10.51
N TRP A 20 5.37 -9.23 -10.17
CA TRP A 20 6.38 -10.24 -10.51
C TRP A 20 6.52 -10.47 -12.01
N GLN A 21 5.41 -10.57 -12.74
CA GLN A 21 5.45 -10.70 -14.19
C GLN A 21 6.16 -9.51 -14.84
N LYS A 22 5.88 -8.29 -14.37
CA LYS A 22 6.56 -7.08 -14.86
C LYS A 22 8.04 -7.05 -14.47
N TYR A 23 8.39 -7.54 -13.28
CA TYR A 23 9.79 -7.68 -12.88
C TYR A 23 10.56 -8.64 -13.81
N TRP A 24 9.96 -9.80 -14.12
CA TRP A 24 10.61 -10.82 -14.94
C TRP A 24 10.65 -10.46 -16.42
N SER A 25 9.71 -9.66 -16.93
CA SER A 25 9.86 -9.12 -18.28
C SER A 25 11.02 -8.12 -18.39
N LEU A 26 11.47 -7.55 -17.27
CA LEU A 26 12.64 -6.68 -17.17
C LEU A 26 13.85 -7.40 -16.53
N LYS A 27 13.89 -8.74 -16.58
CA LYS A 27 14.91 -9.55 -15.89
C LYS A 27 16.34 -9.17 -16.29
N ASP A 28 16.57 -8.82 -17.56
CA ASP A 28 17.92 -8.56 -18.06
C ASP A 28 18.52 -7.31 -17.42
N ILE A 29 17.67 -6.32 -17.11
CA ILE A 29 18.08 -5.12 -16.38
C ILE A 29 18.09 -5.38 -14.87
N MET A 30 17.02 -5.97 -14.33
CA MET A 30 16.86 -6.15 -12.89
C MET A 30 17.87 -7.13 -12.29
N LYS A 31 18.26 -8.17 -13.05
CA LYS A 31 19.28 -9.16 -12.65
C LYS A 31 20.64 -8.93 -13.29
N GLY A 32 20.73 -8.13 -14.36
CA GLY A 32 22.00 -7.81 -15.00
C GLY A 32 22.93 -6.97 -14.13
N ASN A 33 24.12 -6.69 -14.67
CA ASN A 33 25.16 -5.89 -14.02
C ASN A 33 24.90 -4.38 -14.17
N PHE A 34 23.78 -3.91 -13.65
CA PHE A 34 23.42 -2.49 -13.61
C PHE A 34 23.58 -1.93 -12.20
N GLY A 35 23.92 -0.64 -12.09
CA GLY A 35 23.97 0.06 -10.82
C GLY A 35 22.62 0.03 -10.08
N ILE A 36 22.67 -0.06 -8.76
CA ILE A 36 21.48 -0.13 -7.88
C ILE A 36 20.53 1.06 -8.14
N ALA A 37 21.07 2.25 -8.39
CA ALA A 37 20.29 3.45 -8.68
C ALA A 37 19.40 3.30 -9.92
N ALA A 38 19.91 2.73 -11.01
CA ALA A 38 19.13 2.50 -12.23
C ALA A 38 18.02 1.46 -12.00
N LYS A 39 18.36 0.34 -11.33
CA LYS A 39 17.38 -0.69 -10.96
C LYS A 39 16.29 -0.14 -10.04
N LYS A 40 16.66 0.73 -9.09
CA LYS A 40 15.74 1.44 -8.20
C LYS A 40 14.78 2.32 -9.00
N HIS A 41 15.30 3.15 -9.90
CA HIS A 41 14.49 4.04 -10.74
C HIS A 41 13.44 3.26 -11.55
N ILE A 42 13.86 2.15 -12.17
CA ILE A 42 12.96 1.27 -12.95
C ILE A 42 11.91 0.62 -12.05
N PHE A 43 12.31 0.12 -10.88
CA PHE A 43 11.37 -0.48 -9.93
C PHE A 43 10.30 0.53 -9.51
N GLU A 44 10.70 1.73 -9.10
CA GLU A 44 9.78 2.77 -8.62
C GLU A 44 8.86 3.31 -9.73
N SER A 45 9.34 3.37 -10.97
CA SER A 45 8.59 3.96 -12.09
C SER A 45 7.72 2.94 -12.82
N CYS A 46 8.12 1.67 -12.88
CA CYS A 46 7.45 0.67 -13.74
C CYS A 46 6.78 -0.47 -12.97
N ILE A 47 7.36 -0.92 -11.86
CA ILE A 47 6.89 -2.12 -11.14
C ILE A 47 5.98 -1.72 -9.98
N LEU A 48 6.39 -0.72 -9.19
CA LEU A 48 5.63 -0.24 -8.05
C LEU A 48 4.22 0.25 -8.44
N PRO A 49 4.02 1.01 -9.55
CA PRO A 49 2.68 1.44 -9.95
C PRO A 49 1.73 0.29 -10.32
N VAL A 50 2.27 -0.80 -10.87
CA VAL A 50 1.47 -2.01 -11.21
C VAL A 50 0.90 -2.64 -9.95
N VAL A 51 1.71 -2.70 -8.89
CA VAL A 51 1.29 -3.26 -7.59
C VAL A 51 0.37 -2.30 -6.84
N SER A 52 0.63 -1.00 -6.89
CA SER A 52 -0.18 0.00 -6.17
C SER A 52 -1.49 0.37 -6.89
N TYR A 53 -1.76 -0.20 -8.07
CA TYR A 53 -2.98 0.13 -8.80
C TYR A 53 -4.24 -0.24 -8.02
N GLY A 54 -5.16 0.72 -7.88
CA GLY A 54 -6.43 0.54 -7.18
C GLY A 54 -6.31 0.45 -5.65
N CYS A 55 -5.10 0.67 -5.11
CA CYS A 55 -4.84 0.52 -3.68
C CYS A 55 -5.60 1.50 -2.79
N GLN A 56 -6.08 2.62 -3.37
CA GLN A 56 -6.85 3.61 -2.63
C GLN A 56 -8.14 3.02 -2.03
N THR A 57 -8.66 1.94 -2.61
CA THR A 57 -9.90 1.29 -2.16
C THR A 57 -9.65 0.12 -1.19
N TRP A 58 -8.40 -0.24 -0.92
CA TRP A 58 -8.08 -1.42 -0.13
C TRP A 58 -8.29 -1.20 1.37
N SER A 59 -8.74 -2.27 2.03
CA SER A 59 -8.87 -2.35 3.50
C SER A 59 -7.82 -3.32 4.02
N LEU A 60 -6.56 -2.86 4.10
CA LEU A 60 -5.41 -3.72 4.42
C LEU A 60 -5.43 -4.22 5.87
N THR A 61 -5.54 -5.54 6.00
CA THR A 61 -5.29 -6.30 7.24
C THR A 61 -3.79 -6.48 7.49
N ALA A 62 -3.41 -6.87 8.72
CA ALA A 62 -2.01 -7.14 9.05
C ALA A 62 -1.41 -8.27 8.18
N ALA A 63 -2.20 -9.30 7.87
CA ALA A 63 -1.76 -10.39 6.99
C ALA A 63 -1.49 -9.92 5.56
N GLU A 64 -2.34 -9.05 5.01
CA GLU A 64 -2.14 -8.46 3.69
C GLU A 64 -0.93 -7.53 3.65
N LYS A 65 -0.72 -6.71 4.70
CA LYS A 65 0.50 -5.90 4.84
C LYS A 65 1.76 -6.78 4.82
N ARG A 66 1.76 -7.88 5.56
CA ARG A 66 2.87 -8.86 5.56
C ARG A 66 3.13 -9.45 4.17
N LYS A 67 2.09 -9.79 3.40
CA LYS A 67 2.25 -10.30 2.02
C LYS A 67 2.97 -9.31 1.11
N ILE A 68 2.63 -8.01 1.21
CA ILE A 68 3.27 -6.96 0.42
C ILE A 68 4.74 -6.80 0.82
N ASN A 69 5.05 -6.81 2.12
CA ASN A 69 6.44 -6.73 2.60
C ASN A 69 7.28 -7.94 2.15
N VAL A 70 6.75 -9.16 2.29
CA VAL A 70 7.42 -10.38 1.83
C VAL A 70 7.72 -10.31 0.33
N TRP A 71 6.73 -9.85 -0.46
CA TRP A 71 6.92 -9.65 -1.89
C TRP A 71 8.05 -8.65 -2.17
N GLN A 72 8.04 -7.47 -1.53
CA GLN A 72 9.06 -6.45 -1.74
C GLN A 72 10.46 -6.94 -1.35
N HIS A 73 10.61 -7.58 -0.19
CA HIS A 73 11.89 -8.18 0.22
C HIS A 73 12.39 -9.25 -0.76
N SER A 74 11.48 -10.03 -1.34
CA SER A 74 11.86 -11.02 -2.35
C SER A 74 12.34 -10.35 -3.64
N VAL A 75 11.76 -9.21 -4.04
CA VAL A 75 12.21 -8.43 -5.19
C VAL A 75 13.59 -7.82 -4.92
N GLU A 76 13.78 -7.21 -3.76
CA GLU A 76 15.06 -6.63 -3.33
C GLU A 76 16.20 -7.64 -3.34
N ARG A 77 15.93 -8.84 -2.81
CA ARG A 77 16.88 -9.94 -2.81
C ARG A 77 17.20 -10.43 -4.23
N SER A 78 16.18 -10.56 -5.07
CA SER A 78 16.35 -10.96 -6.48
C SER A 78 17.21 -9.96 -7.26
N MET A 79 17.01 -8.67 -7.01
CA MET A 79 17.72 -7.57 -7.68
C MET A 79 19.19 -7.47 -7.26
N THR A 80 19.49 -7.77 -6.00
CA THR A 80 20.85 -7.74 -5.43
C THR A 80 21.61 -9.05 -5.63
N GLY A 81 20.96 -10.11 -6.13
CA GLY A 81 21.60 -11.40 -6.37
C GLY A 81 21.97 -12.18 -5.10
N ILE A 82 21.52 -11.73 -3.91
CA ILE A 82 21.89 -12.34 -2.63
C ILE A 82 21.14 -13.66 -2.43
N LYS A 83 21.86 -14.78 -2.44
CA LYS A 83 21.28 -16.10 -2.15
C LYS A 83 20.80 -16.19 -0.69
N LYS A 84 19.75 -16.97 -0.44
CA LYS A 84 19.19 -17.15 0.93
C LYS A 84 20.19 -17.81 1.91
N ILE A 85 21.14 -18.59 1.38
CA ILE A 85 22.18 -19.28 2.18
C ILE A 85 23.03 -18.33 3.01
N TYR A 86 23.23 -17.09 2.54
CA TYR A 86 24.03 -16.09 3.25
C TYR A 86 23.33 -15.54 4.50
N LYS A 87 22.07 -15.91 4.75
CA LYS A 87 21.27 -15.51 5.94
C LYS A 87 21.25 -13.99 6.24
N ILE A 88 21.52 -13.16 5.24
CA ILE A 88 21.51 -11.70 5.34
C ILE A 88 20.10 -11.21 5.66
N ARG A 89 19.99 -10.37 6.68
CA ARG A 89 18.73 -9.78 7.15
C ARG A 89 18.10 -8.90 6.07
N CYS A 90 16.78 -8.96 5.92
CA CYS A 90 16.06 -8.14 4.93
C CYS A 90 16.27 -6.64 5.14
N THR A 91 16.41 -6.18 6.39
CA THR A 91 16.71 -4.79 6.72
C THR A 91 18.06 -4.31 6.18
N GLU A 92 19.06 -5.19 6.12
CA GLU A 92 20.37 -4.85 5.56
C GLU A 92 20.31 -4.74 4.02
N ILE A 93 19.59 -5.67 3.39
CA ILE A 93 19.34 -5.62 1.93
C ILE A 93 18.58 -4.34 1.59
N ARG A 94 17.58 -3.99 2.40
CA ARG A 94 16.78 -2.77 2.27
C ARG A 94 17.62 -1.50 2.37
N LYS A 95 18.56 -1.44 3.32
CA LYS A 95 19.52 -0.32 3.46
C LYS A 95 20.39 -0.18 2.21
N LYS A 96 20.82 -1.29 1.60
CA LYS A 96 21.63 -1.30 0.37
C LYS A 96 20.83 -0.88 -0.87
N THR A 97 19.57 -1.32 -1.01
CA THR A 97 18.76 -1.01 -2.19
C THR A 97 18.11 0.37 -2.12
N GLY A 98 17.70 0.80 -0.93
CA GLY A 98 17.07 2.10 -0.69
C GLY A 98 15.81 2.34 -1.53
N LEU A 99 15.07 1.30 -1.92
CA LEU A 99 13.85 1.46 -2.73
C LEU A 99 12.78 2.20 -1.92
N ARG A 100 11.83 2.83 -2.59
CA ARG A 100 10.60 3.29 -1.93
C ARG A 100 9.82 2.13 -1.31
N ASP A 101 9.30 2.33 -0.10
CA ASP A 101 8.49 1.33 0.57
C ASP A 101 7.13 1.20 -0.15
N ALA A 102 6.76 -0.03 -0.52
CA ALA A 102 5.52 -0.31 -1.23
C ALA A 102 4.29 -0.06 -0.35
N LEU A 103 4.34 -0.46 0.93
CA LEU A 103 3.25 -0.19 1.87
C LEU A 103 3.11 1.31 2.14
N LEU A 104 4.22 2.03 2.33
CA LEU A 104 4.17 3.48 2.51
C LEU A 104 3.56 4.16 1.29
N THR A 105 3.95 3.73 0.08
CA THR A 105 3.40 4.26 -1.18
C THR A 105 1.90 3.99 -1.30
N ILE A 106 1.45 2.77 -0.99
CA ILE A 106 0.04 2.40 -1.00
C ILE A 106 -0.75 3.25 0.00
N ASN A 107 -0.25 3.37 1.24
CA ASN A 107 -0.90 4.17 2.28
C ASN A 107 -0.96 5.64 1.87
N LYS A 108 0.09 6.16 1.22
CA LYS A 108 0.15 7.54 0.72
C LYS A 108 -0.92 7.80 -0.34
N LEU A 109 -1.00 6.93 -1.34
CA LEU A 109 -2.00 7.06 -2.41
C LEU A 109 -3.42 7.01 -1.84
N LYS A 110 -3.66 6.12 -0.86
CA LYS A 110 -4.93 6.07 -0.14
C LYS A 110 -5.19 7.35 0.65
N TRP A 111 -4.17 7.91 1.31
CA TRP A 111 -4.24 9.15 2.09
C TRP A 111 -4.56 10.37 1.21
N ASP A 112 -3.83 10.52 0.12
CA ASP A 112 -3.99 11.63 -0.83
C ASP A 112 -5.37 11.59 -1.49
N TRP A 113 -5.80 10.40 -1.92
CA TRP A 113 -7.14 10.20 -2.47
C TRP A 113 -8.25 10.55 -1.48
N THR A 114 -8.07 10.18 -0.21
CA THR A 114 -9.06 10.46 0.84
C THR A 114 -9.16 11.94 1.13
N GLY A 115 -8.03 12.64 1.22
CA GLY A 115 -8.05 14.09 1.35
C GLY A 115 -8.71 14.75 0.13
N HIS A 116 -8.43 14.27 -1.08
CA HIS A 116 -9.10 14.78 -2.28
C HIS A 116 -10.62 14.54 -2.24
N LEU A 117 -11.04 13.34 -1.84
CA LEU A 117 -12.45 12.97 -1.72
C LEU A 117 -13.19 13.86 -0.69
N MET A 118 -12.61 14.09 0.48
CA MET A 118 -13.25 14.87 1.55
C MET A 118 -13.34 16.37 1.25
N ARG A 119 -12.50 16.88 0.35
CA ARG A 119 -12.49 18.29 -0.08
C ARG A 119 -13.32 18.56 -1.33
N LYS A 120 -13.85 17.51 -1.98
CA LYS A 120 -14.79 17.73 -3.09
C LYS A 120 -16.12 18.25 -2.54
N THR A 121 -16.59 19.32 -3.17
CA THR A 121 -17.90 19.95 -2.91
C THR A 121 -19.05 19.32 -3.70
N ASP A 122 -18.73 18.50 -4.72
CA ASP A 122 -19.69 17.80 -5.57
C ASP A 122 -20.31 16.59 -4.83
N GLU A 123 -21.65 16.50 -4.79
CA GLU A 123 -22.45 15.45 -4.15
C GLU A 123 -22.37 14.11 -4.91
N ARG A 124 -21.16 13.60 -5.10
CA ARG A 124 -20.98 12.28 -5.70
C ARG A 124 -21.28 11.19 -4.69
N TRP A 125 -21.93 10.14 -5.18
CA TRP A 125 -22.13 8.85 -4.51
C TRP A 125 -20.89 8.31 -3.79
N SER A 126 -19.68 8.67 -4.23
CA SER A 126 -18.42 8.32 -3.58
C SER A 126 -18.26 8.91 -2.17
N LEU A 127 -18.71 10.15 -1.92
CA LEU A 127 -18.69 10.76 -0.60
C LEU A 127 -19.75 10.08 0.28
N THR A 128 -20.98 9.99 -0.23
CA THR A 128 -22.11 9.35 0.45
C THR A 128 -21.79 7.91 0.84
N ALA A 129 -21.27 7.09 -0.07
CA ALA A 129 -20.90 5.70 0.20
C ALA A 129 -19.73 5.57 1.19
N THR A 130 -18.90 6.60 1.31
CA THR A 130 -17.76 6.62 2.24
C THR A 130 -18.18 7.05 3.65
N GLU A 131 -19.06 8.05 3.75
CA GLU A 131 -19.61 8.54 5.02
C GLU A 131 -20.69 7.60 5.56
N TRP A 132 -21.39 6.86 4.69
CA TRP A 132 -22.49 5.98 5.06
C TRP A 132 -22.04 4.91 6.06
N THR A 133 -22.45 5.12 7.30
CA THR A 133 -22.29 4.19 8.41
C THR A 133 -23.70 3.84 8.89
N PRO A 134 -24.18 2.62 8.68
CA PRO A 134 -25.49 2.25 9.20
C PRO A 134 -25.44 2.26 10.74
N TYR A 135 -26.21 3.16 11.34
CA TYR A 135 -26.41 3.21 12.78
C TYR A 135 -27.20 1.97 13.24
N ASN A 136 -26.84 1.41 14.40
CA ASN A 136 -27.55 0.29 15.06
C ASN A 136 -27.60 -1.06 14.32
N LEU A 137 -26.88 -1.24 13.21
CA LEU A 137 -26.77 -2.53 12.53
C LEU A 137 -25.51 -3.30 12.95
N LYS A 138 -25.71 -4.43 13.68
CA LYS A 138 -24.64 -5.40 13.92
C LYS A 138 -24.25 -6.07 12.60
N ARG A 139 -22.96 -6.17 12.32
CA ARG A 139 -22.48 -6.86 11.11
C ARG A 139 -22.80 -8.34 11.18
N ARG A 140 -23.26 -8.90 10.05
CA ARG A 140 -23.40 -10.36 9.89
C ARG A 140 -22.04 -11.04 10.06
N ARG A 141 -22.03 -12.20 10.73
CA ARG A 141 -20.84 -13.06 10.88
C ARG A 141 -20.25 -13.39 9.50
N GLY A 142 -18.92 -13.41 9.38
CA GLY A 142 -18.19 -13.76 8.16
C GLY A 142 -17.77 -12.61 7.22
N ARG A 143 -18.16 -11.36 7.49
CA ARG A 143 -17.60 -10.19 6.78
C ARG A 143 -16.21 -9.83 7.33
N GLN A 144 -15.35 -9.26 6.48
CA GLN A 144 -14.05 -8.74 6.91
C GLN A 144 -14.25 -7.76 8.08
N PRO A 145 -13.51 -7.92 9.20
CA PRO A 145 -13.69 -7.07 10.37
C PRO A 145 -13.29 -5.63 10.08
N LYS A 146 -12.16 -5.43 9.38
CA LYS A 146 -11.59 -4.11 9.08
C LYS A 146 -12.33 -3.41 7.95
N ARG A 147 -12.76 -2.17 8.18
CA ARG A 147 -13.31 -1.25 7.17
C ARG A 147 -12.21 -0.45 6.51
N TRP A 148 -12.56 0.12 5.36
CA TRP A 148 -11.70 1.07 4.66
C TRP A 148 -11.36 2.28 5.53
N ALA A 149 -12.37 2.84 6.22
CA ALA A 149 -12.25 3.99 7.11
C ALA A 149 -11.53 3.69 8.43
N ASP A 150 -11.44 2.43 8.86
CA ASP A 150 -10.80 2.07 10.12
C ASP A 150 -9.29 2.37 10.10
N PHE A 151 -8.69 2.41 8.91
CA PHE A 151 -7.33 2.94 8.76
C PHE A 151 -7.25 4.39 9.27
N PHE A 152 -8.08 5.30 8.77
CA PHE A 152 -8.04 6.70 9.20
C PHE A 152 -8.46 6.88 10.66
N ARG A 153 -9.41 6.08 11.15
CA ARG A 153 -9.79 6.11 12.57
C ARG A 153 -8.65 5.71 13.49
N GLN A 154 -7.83 4.74 13.07
CA GLN A 154 -6.67 4.30 13.83
C GLN A 154 -5.55 5.36 13.81
N GLU A 155 -5.26 5.96 12.66
CA GLU A 155 -4.13 6.87 12.49
C GLU A 155 -4.43 8.33 12.90
N VAL A 156 -5.68 8.78 12.74
CA VAL A 156 -6.09 10.20 12.95
C VAL A 156 -7.15 10.35 14.05
N GLY A 157 -7.92 9.31 14.32
CA GLY A 157 -8.98 9.30 15.32
C GLY A 157 -10.40 9.38 14.74
N PRO A 158 -11.43 9.46 15.61
CA PRO A 158 -12.84 9.35 15.20
C PRO A 158 -13.30 10.43 14.21
N HIS A 159 -12.75 11.64 14.31
CA HIS A 159 -13.13 12.82 13.52
C HIS A 159 -12.24 13.04 12.29
N TRP A 160 -11.61 11.99 11.78
CA TRP A 160 -10.66 12.07 10.66
C TRP A 160 -11.24 12.74 9.40
N THR A 161 -12.55 12.68 9.17
CA THR A 161 -13.22 13.35 8.04
C THR A 161 -13.09 14.86 8.10
N LYS A 162 -13.27 15.47 9.28
CA LYS A 162 -13.07 16.91 9.50
C LYS A 162 -11.60 17.29 9.28
N VAL A 163 -10.68 16.48 9.82
CA VAL A 163 -9.24 16.69 9.67
C VAL A 163 -8.80 16.60 8.21
N ALA A 164 -9.40 15.69 7.43
CA ALA A 164 -9.09 15.51 6.02
C ALA A 164 -9.56 16.68 5.13
N ARG A 165 -10.54 17.47 5.57
CA ARG A 165 -10.97 18.69 4.87
C ARG A 165 -9.91 19.78 4.92
N ASP A 166 -9.20 19.90 6.04
CA ASP A 166 -8.05 20.81 6.15
C ASP A 166 -6.83 20.23 5.43
N ARG A 167 -6.39 20.90 4.36
CA ARG A 167 -5.30 20.41 3.51
C ARG A 167 -3.95 20.38 4.24
N ASP A 168 -3.69 21.37 5.09
CA ASP A 168 -2.39 21.54 5.73
C ASP A 168 -2.26 20.61 6.93
N VAL A 169 -3.32 20.47 7.72
CA VAL A 169 -3.38 19.50 8.80
C VAL A 169 -3.27 18.08 8.24
N TRP A 170 -4.00 17.76 7.16
CA TRP A 170 -3.94 16.45 6.51
C TRP A 170 -2.55 16.11 5.98
N ARG A 171 -1.84 17.09 5.39
CA ARG A 171 -0.48 16.91 4.91
C ARG A 171 0.51 16.72 6.06
N ARG A 172 0.35 17.46 7.15
CA ARG A 172 1.21 17.35 8.34
C ARG A 172 1.08 15.98 9.00
N LYS A 173 -0.15 15.52 9.18
CA LYS A 173 -0.45 14.19 9.74
C LYS A 173 0.17 13.05 8.93
N TRP A 174 0.19 13.17 7.60
CA TRP A 174 0.92 12.20 6.77
C TRP A 174 2.42 12.20 7.05
N LYS A 175 3.04 13.37 7.19
CA LYS A 175 4.49 13.48 7.48
C LYS A 175 4.85 12.84 8.83
N GLU A 176 4.04 13.08 9.86
CA GLU A 176 4.18 12.45 11.18
C GLU A 176 4.14 10.92 11.03
N LEU A 177 3.08 10.39 10.42
CA LEU A 177 2.93 8.95 10.21
C LEU A 177 4.05 8.30 9.37
N ALA A 178 4.51 9.01 8.35
CA ALA A 178 5.61 8.54 7.51
C ALA A 178 6.95 8.52 8.26
N ALA A 179 7.17 9.44 9.20
CA ALA A 179 8.36 9.46 10.05
C ALA A 179 8.35 8.32 11.07
N ASP A 180 7.19 8.03 11.67
CA ASP A 180 7.02 6.91 12.61
C ASP A 180 7.27 5.57 11.92
N SER A 181 6.78 5.44 10.68
CA SER A 181 6.98 4.23 9.86
C SER A 181 8.43 4.04 9.40
N ALA A 182 9.23 5.10 9.36
CA ALA A 182 10.65 5.04 9.00
C ALA A 182 11.56 4.72 10.20
N SER A 183 11.03 4.89 11.42
CA SER A 183 11.76 4.66 12.68
C SER A 183 11.62 3.22 13.21
N GLN A 184 10.75 2.41 12.60
CA GLN A 184 10.53 0.98 12.90
C GLN A 184 11.27 0.06 11.94
#